data_AF-A0A352RZ57-F1
#
_entry.id   AF-A0A352RZ57-F1
#
_cell.length_a   1.000
_cell.length_b   1.000
_cell.length_c   1.000
_cell.angle_alpha   90.00
_cell.angle_beta   90.00
_cell.angle_gamma   90.00
#
_symmetry.space_group_name_H-M   'P 1'
#
loop_
_entity.id
_entity.type
_entity.pdbx_description
1 polymer ?
#
loop_
_entity_poly.entity_id
_entity_poly.type
_entity_poly.pdbx_seq_one_letter_code
_entity_poly.pdbx_strand_id
1 'polypeptide(L)' 'FPYPNLRYECGMGKCSKCACRVLSGAEHLPPPNWKEKKQLGDRLDQGFRLTCQIWLTHDIELEQEELAA' A
#
# COMPACT_ATOMS: atom_id res chain seq x y z
N PHE A 1 -0.56 -5.79 10.24
CA PHE A 1 -1.19 -4.64 10.93
C PHE A 1 -1.43 -3.54 9.92
N PRO A 2 -2.65 -2.98 9.77
CA PRO A 2 -3.93 -3.33 10.37
C PRO A 2 -4.58 -4.59 9.76
N TYR A 3 -4.03 -5.12 8.67
CA TYR A 3 -4.53 -6.32 8.01
C TYR A 3 -3.68 -7.54 8.40
N PRO A 4 -4.28 -8.68 8.81
CA PRO A 4 -3.54 -9.82 9.35
C PRO A 4 -2.81 -10.64 8.28
N ASN A 5 -3.31 -10.66 7.05
CA ASN A 5 -2.76 -11.48 5.95
C ASN A 5 -1.70 -10.75 5.12
N LEU A 6 -1.38 -9.51 5.47
CA LEU A 6 -0.37 -8.72 4.76
C LEU A 6 0.93 -8.65 5.54
N ARG A 7 2.04 -8.64 4.80
CA ARG A 7 3.39 -8.47 5.33
C ARG A 7 3.64 -7.02 5.69
N TYR A 8 4.23 -6.81 6.87
CA TYR A 8 4.65 -5.50 7.37
C TYR A 8 6.03 -5.61 8.01
N GLU A 9 6.71 -4.46 8.09
CA GLU A 9 7.95 -4.31 8.84
C GLU A 9 7.86 -3.09 9.76
N CYS A 10 7.88 -1.87 9.21
CA CYS A 10 7.96 -0.67 10.05
C CYS A 10 6.62 -0.09 10.52
N GLY A 11 5.51 -0.36 9.82
CA GLY A 11 4.18 0.20 10.13
C GLY A 11 4.03 1.74 10.06
N MET A 12 5.06 2.48 9.63
CA MET A 12 5.13 3.95 9.76
C MET A 12 5.49 4.71 8.47
N GLY A 13 5.46 4.01 7.32
CA GLY A 13 5.78 4.58 6.00
C GLY A 13 7.27 4.89 5.80
N LYS A 14 8.16 4.17 6.48
CA LYS A 14 9.63 4.30 6.33
C LYS A 14 10.27 3.21 5.46
N CYS A 15 9.52 2.17 5.11
CA CYS A 15 9.92 1.08 4.21
C CYS A 15 8.81 0.79 3.20
N SER A 16 9.07 -0.10 2.24
CA SER A 16 8.11 -0.54 1.21
C SER A 16 7.63 -2.00 1.36
N LYS A 17 7.95 -2.71 2.45
CA LYS A 17 7.54 -4.12 2.66
C LYS A 17 6.03 -4.36 2.66
N CYS A 18 5.24 -3.35 3.02
CA CYS A 18 3.78 -3.40 3.00
C CYS A 18 3.15 -2.88 1.70
N ALA A 19 3.95 -2.68 0.65
CA ALA A 19 3.47 -2.26 -0.66
C ALA A 19 2.51 -3.32 -1.23
N CYS A 20 1.33 -2.89 -1.64
CA CYS A 20 0.32 -3.72 -2.30
C CYS A 20 -0.18 -2.98 -3.53
N ARG A 21 -0.52 -3.70 -4.59
CA ARG A 21 -1.22 -3.15 -5.75
C ARG A 21 -2.72 -3.12 -5.46
N VAL A 22 -3.37 -1.99 -5.76
CA VAL A 22 -4.83 -1.86 -5.65
C VAL A 22 -5.45 -2.40 -6.93
N LEU A 23 -6.28 -3.43 -6.80
CA LEU A 23 -6.99 -4.07 -7.91
C LEU A 23 -8.37 -3.43 -8.13
N SER A 24 -9.04 -3.01 -7.05
CA SER A 24 -10.32 -2.31 -7.09
C SER A 24 -10.53 -1.39 -5.87
N GLY A 25 -11.40 -0.36 -6.01
CA GLY A 25 -11.75 0.58 -4.95
C GLY A 25 -10.73 1.72 -4.73
N ALA A 26 -9.84 1.98 -5.70
CA ALA A 26 -8.83 3.04 -5.62
C ALA A 26 -9.45 4.45 -5.55
N GLU A 27 -10.61 4.65 -6.16
CA GLU A 27 -11.39 5.88 -6.18
C GLU A 27 -11.86 6.33 -4.79
N HIS A 28 -11.94 5.42 -3.83
CA HIS A 28 -12.32 5.71 -2.44
C HIS A 28 -11.10 6.05 -1.57
N LEU A 29 -9.88 5.89 -2.08
CA LEU A 29 -8.66 6.15 -1.34
C LEU A 29 -8.26 7.63 -1.43
N PRO A 30 -7.74 8.22 -0.34
CA PRO A 30 -7.12 9.53 -0.43
C PRO A 30 -5.89 9.47 -1.36
N PRO A 31 -5.49 10.62 -1.93
CA PRO A 31 -4.28 10.70 -2.75
C PRO A 31 -3.05 10.23 -1.96
N PRO A 32 -2.03 9.65 -2.65
CA PRO A 32 -0.84 9.18 -1.98
C PRO A 32 -0.15 10.27 -1.18
N ASN A 33 0.17 9.98 0.08
CA ASN A 33 0.85 10.94 0.94
C ASN A 33 2.34 11.06 0.58
N TRP A 34 3.05 12.03 1.19
CA TRP A 34 4.46 12.27 0.87
C TRP A 34 5.38 11.07 1.17
N LYS A 35 5.04 10.23 2.15
CA LYS A 35 5.82 9.02 2.48
C LYS A 35 5.64 7.97 1.40
N GLU A 36 4.41 7.79 0.90
CA GLU A 36 4.14 6.89 -0.22
C GLU A 36 4.90 7.34 -1.47
N LYS A 37 4.84 8.63 -1.82
CA LYS A 37 5.62 9.21 -2.93
C LYS A 37 7.12 8.92 -2.79
N LYS A 38 7.66 9.10 -1.58
CA LYS A 38 9.08 8.86 -1.30
C LYS A 38 9.47 7.38 -1.41
N GLN A 39 8.62 6.45 -0.95
CA GLN A 39 8.97 5.02 -0.85
C GLN A 39 8.62 4.22 -2.11
N LEU A 40 7.61 4.65 -2.86
CA LEU A 40 7.10 3.90 -4.01
C LEU A 40 7.54 4.49 -5.35
N GLY A 41 7.78 5.81 -5.45
CA GLY A 41 8.13 6.46 -6.71
C GLY A 41 7.17 6.07 -7.84
N ASP A 42 7.73 5.63 -8.98
CA ASP A 42 6.99 5.19 -10.17
C ASP A 42 6.04 4.01 -9.93
N ARG A 43 6.19 3.27 -8.82
CA ARG A 43 5.22 2.21 -8.45
C ARG A 43 3.86 2.79 -8.09
N LEU A 44 3.76 4.07 -7.69
CA LEU A 44 2.47 4.72 -7.48
C LEU A 44 1.64 4.75 -8.77
N ASP A 45 2.28 5.03 -9.90
CA ASP A 45 1.61 5.09 -11.20
C ASP A 45 1.18 3.70 -11.68
N GLN A 46 1.78 2.65 -11.13
CA GLN A 46 1.40 1.25 -11.33
C GLN A 46 0.29 0.79 -10.36
N GLY A 47 -0.28 1.71 -9.57
CA GLY A 47 -1.37 1.42 -8.64
C GLY A 47 -0.92 0.84 -7.30
N PHE A 48 0.37 0.91 -6.95
CA PHE A 48 0.83 0.47 -5.64
C PHE A 48 0.55 1.51 -4.56
N ARG A 49 0.24 1.03 -3.35
CA ARG A 49 0.05 1.83 -2.15
C ARG A 49 0.75 1.20 -0.95
N LEU A 50 1.10 2.02 0.04
CA LEU A 50 1.58 1.49 1.32
C LEU A 50 0.38 1.23 2.22
N THR A 51 0.05 -0.04 2.47
CA THR A 51 -1.14 -0.37 3.26
C THR A 51 -1.07 0.10 4.71
N CYS A 52 0.14 0.32 5.27
CA CYS A 52 0.30 0.94 6.58
C CYS A 52 -0.05 2.44 6.61
N GLN A 53 -0.28 3.08 5.45
CA GLN A 53 -0.63 4.49 5.32
C GLN A 53 -2.09 4.70 4.92
N ILE A 54 -2.87 3.63 4.78
CA ILE A 54 -4.27 3.67 4.35
C ILE A 54 -5.19 3.30 5.51
N TRP A 55 -6.23 4.10 5.70
CA TRP A 55 -7.38 3.79 6.55
C TRP A 55 -8.59 3.57 5.65
N LEU A 56 -9.22 2.39 5.75
CA LEU A 56 -10.33 2.03 4.88
C LEU A 56 -11.66 2.52 5.44
N THR A 57 -12.45 3.11 4.55
CA THR A 57 -13.84 3.51 4.79
C THR A 57 -14.81 2.78 3.87
N HIS A 58 -14.28 2.09 2.85
CA HIS A 58 -14.98 1.32 1.83
C HIS A 58 -14.16 0.07 1.51
N ASP A 59 -14.80 -0.90 0.87
CA ASP A 59 -14.14 -2.12 0.41
C ASP A 59 -13.11 -1.82 -0.69
N ILE A 60 -11.99 -2.53 -0.63
CA ILE A 60 -10.95 -2.50 -1.66
C ILE A 60 -10.42 -3.91 -1.87
N GLU A 61 -9.87 -4.16 -3.05
CA GLU A 61 -9.14 -5.39 -3.35
C GLU A 61 -7.66 -5.09 -3.54
N LEU A 62 -6.80 -5.88 -2.88
CA LEU A 62 -5.37 -5.68 -2.83
C LEU A 62 -4.63 -6.97 -3.18
N GLU A 63 -3.50 -6.81 -3.86
CA GLU A 63 -2.52 -7.87 -4.09
C GLU A 63 -1.16 -7.46 -3.50
N GLN A 64 -0.57 -8.35 -2.70
CA GLN A 64 0.79 -8.17 -2.20
C GLN A 64 1.74 -9.15 -2.90
N GLU A 65 2.55 -8.62 -3.81
CA GLU A 65 3.55 -9.41 -4.54
C GLU A 65 4.44 -10.19 -3.57
N GLU A 66 4.67 -11.47 -3.88
CA GLU A 66 5.68 -12.28 -3.22
C GLU A 66 7.05 -11.65 -3.48
N LEU A 67 7.81 -11.37 -2.42
CA LEU A 67 9.17 -10.88 -2.59
C LEU A 67 9.97 -12.04 -3.20
N ALA A 68 10.62 -11.79 -4.34
CA ALA A 68 11.61 -12.72 -4.86
C ALA A 68 12.63 -13.01 -3.75
N ALA A 69 12.85 -14.29 -3.48
CA ALA A 69 13.70 -14.79 -2.40
C ALA A 69 15.16 -14.33 -2.53
#